data_AF-A0A2E5V6N4-F1
#
_entry.id   AF-A0A2E5V6N4-F1
#
_cell.length_a   1.000
_cell.length_b   1.000
_cell.length_c   1.000
_cell.angle_alpha   90.00
_cell.angle_beta   90.00
_cell.angle_gamma   90.00
#
_symmetry.space_group_name_H-M   'P 1'
#
loop_
_entity.id
_entity.type
_entity.pdbx_description
1 polymer ?
#
loop_
_entity_poly.entity_id
_entity_poly.type
_entity_poly.pdbx_seq_one_letter_code
_entity_poly.pdbx_strand_id
1 'polypeptide(L)'
;MAKPHTPMKIYLLFLGFFVFIPFSASAHPEDGIQLGMSHLLLSTKHILIFCITGIVVGLLPVLKLKTLTALRIGIIILVFGYQLISHGISDGIIFGFEVTLPGSLITMITWQLTEFLSKYFEIKAHKRKMALVQNKTNK
;
A
#
# COMPACT_ATOMS: atom_id res chain seq x y z
N MET A 1 9.17 -21.17 -22.49
CA MET A 1 8.39 -19.99 -22.03
C MET A 1 7.79 -20.31 -20.66
N ALA A 2 8.33 -19.75 -19.57
CA ALA A 2 7.82 -19.99 -18.23
C ALA A 2 6.57 -19.12 -17.98
N LYS A 3 5.46 -19.74 -17.59
CA LYS A 3 4.26 -19.03 -17.12
C LYS A 3 4.62 -18.28 -15.82
N PRO A 4 4.26 -17.00 -15.67
CA PRO A 4 4.40 -16.33 -14.38
C PRO A 4 3.44 -17.01 -13.39
N HIS A 5 4.00 -17.71 -12.40
CA HIS A 5 3.24 -18.20 -11.26
C HIS A 5 2.71 -16.99 -10.50
N THR A 6 1.42 -16.74 -10.63
CA THR A 6 0.70 -15.68 -9.93
C THR A 6 0.84 -15.84 -8.41
N PRO A 7 1.41 -14.87 -7.68
CA PRO A 7 1.40 -14.83 -6.21
C PRO A 7 -0.01 -14.62 -5.60
N MET A 8 -1.05 -14.55 -6.44
CA MET A 8 -2.45 -14.29 -6.09
C MET A 8 -3.01 -15.22 -5.00
N LYS A 9 -2.54 -16.48 -4.93
CA LYS A 9 -2.97 -17.43 -3.89
C LYS A 9 -2.37 -17.12 -2.51
N ILE A 10 -1.16 -16.56 -2.46
CA ILE A 10 -0.53 -16.16 -1.19
C ILE A 10 -1.27 -14.92 -0.64
N TYR A 11 -1.64 -13.97 -1.49
CA TYR A 11 -2.38 -12.78 -1.06
C TYR A 11 -3.75 -13.08 -0.47
N LEU A 12 -4.50 -14.04 -1.03
CA LEU A 12 -5.79 -14.46 -0.48
C LEU A 12 -5.66 -15.16 0.88
N LEU A 13 -4.56 -15.89 1.09
CA LEU A 13 -4.27 -16.58 2.35
C LEU A 13 -3.87 -15.58 3.45
N PHE A 14 -3.10 -14.55 3.11
CA PHE A 14 -2.81 -13.42 4.00
C PHE A 14 -4.07 -12.59 4.32
N LEU A 15 -4.92 -12.32 3.32
CA LEU A 15 -6.18 -11.60 3.54
C LEU A 15 -7.12 -12.36 4.49
N GLY A 16 -7.22 -13.69 4.33
CA GLY A 16 -8.00 -14.56 5.21
C GLY A 16 -7.44 -14.61 6.64
N PHE A 17 -6.12 -14.66 6.81
CA PHE A 17 -5.47 -14.64 8.12
C PHE A 17 -5.69 -13.31 8.85
N PHE A 18 -5.69 -12.18 8.15
CA PHE A 18 -5.87 -10.85 8.77
C PHE A 18 -7.33 -10.49 9.08
N VAL A 19 -8.30 -11.01 8.32
CA VAL A 19 -9.73 -10.72 8.55
C VAL A 19 -10.33 -11.58 9.68
N PHE A 20 -9.74 -12.73 9.99
CA PHE A 20 -10.30 -13.71 10.94
C PHE A 20 -9.56 -13.86 12.28
N ILE A 21 -8.65 -12.94 12.63
CA ILE A 21 -8.04 -12.90 13.97
C ILE A 21 -8.69 -11.77 14.78
N PRO A 22 -9.83 -12.02 15.45
CA PRO A 22 -10.29 -11.18 16.54
C PRO A 22 -9.54 -11.62 17.80
N PHE A 23 -8.22 -11.49 17.81
CA PHE A 23 -7.49 -11.61 19.06
C PHE A 23 -7.22 -10.21 19.56
N SER A 24 -8.01 -9.80 20.56
CA SER A 24 -7.51 -8.89 21.58
C SER A 24 -6.15 -9.41 22.00
N ALA A 25 -5.08 -8.71 21.60
CA ALA A 25 -3.76 -8.96 22.12
C ALA A 25 -3.83 -8.65 23.62
N SER A 26 -4.05 -9.71 24.40
CA SER A 26 -4.20 -9.68 25.84
C SER A 26 -2.83 -9.52 26.47
N ALA A 27 -2.41 -8.27 26.66
CA ALA A 27 -1.34 -7.88 27.57
C ALA A 27 -1.68 -6.47 28.10
N HIS A 28 -2.57 -6.40 29.09
CA HIS A 28 -3.07 -5.16 29.68
C HIS A 28 -1.94 -4.31 30.33
N PRO A 29 -2.05 -2.99 30.23
CA PRO A 29 -2.44 -2.21 31.40
C PRO A 29 -3.83 -1.59 31.21
N GLU A 30 -4.54 -1.48 32.33
CA GLU A 30 -5.85 -0.87 32.47
C GLU A 30 -5.76 0.61 32.15
N ASP A 31 -6.16 1.04 30.96
CA ASP A 31 -6.71 2.35 30.68
C ASP A 31 -7.31 2.31 29.27
N GLY A 32 -8.42 3.02 29.03
CA GLY A 32 -9.26 2.99 27.83
C GLY A 32 -8.62 3.47 26.51
N ILE A 33 -7.36 3.15 26.27
CA ILE A 33 -6.59 3.39 25.06
C ILE A 33 -6.99 2.32 24.03
N GLN A 34 -7.51 2.75 22.88
CA GLN A 34 -7.71 1.84 21.75
C GLN A 34 -6.34 1.28 21.33
N LEU A 35 -6.12 -0.01 21.56
CA LEU A 35 -4.87 -0.71 21.28
C LEU A 35 -4.94 -1.58 20.00
N GLY A 36 -3.76 -1.97 19.53
CA GLY A 36 -3.47 -2.69 18.30
C GLY A 36 -4.18 -2.24 17.02
N MET A 37 -4.59 -3.24 16.22
CA MET A 37 -5.22 -3.02 14.92
C MET A 37 -6.50 -2.19 14.99
N SER A 38 -7.20 -2.19 16.13
CA SER A 38 -8.40 -1.36 16.31
C SER A 38 -8.06 0.12 16.22
N HIS A 39 -6.91 0.54 16.75
CA HIS A 39 -6.42 1.91 16.62
C HIS A 39 -6.18 2.29 15.15
N LEU A 40 -5.53 1.41 14.39
CA LEU A 40 -5.28 1.64 12.97
C LEU A 40 -6.58 1.69 12.15
N LEU A 41 -7.48 0.72 12.37
CA LEU A 41 -8.72 0.57 11.60
C LEU A 41 -9.77 1.64 11.95
N LEU A 42 -9.69 2.23 13.15
CA LEU A 42 -10.58 3.31 13.58
C LEU A 42 -9.95 4.70 13.41
N SER A 43 -8.63 4.80 13.30
CA SER A 43 -7.93 6.06 13.06
C SER A 43 -7.89 6.40 11.57
N THR A 44 -8.81 7.28 11.16
CA THR A 44 -8.84 7.85 9.80
C THR A 44 -7.50 8.47 9.39
N LYS A 45 -6.74 9.03 10.34
CA LYS A 45 -5.41 9.61 10.09
C LYS A 45 -4.41 8.54 9.63
N HIS A 46 -4.34 7.40 10.32
CA HIS A 46 -3.42 6.32 9.96
C HIS A 46 -3.77 5.74 8.60
N ILE A 47 -5.05 5.45 8.37
CA ILE A 47 -5.54 4.94 7.08
C ILE A 47 -5.17 5.90 5.94
N LEU A 48 -5.40 7.20 6.12
CA LEU A 48 -5.06 8.20 5.11
C LEU A 48 -3.56 8.25 4.82
N ILE A 49 -2.70 8.21 5.85
CA ILE A 49 -1.24 8.20 5.67
C ILE A 49 -0.80 6.99 4.85
N PHE A 50 -1.28 5.79 5.16
CA PHE A 50 -0.91 4.57 4.43
C PHE A 50 -1.47 4.57 3.00
N CYS A 51 -2.70 5.03 2.80
CA CYS A 51 -3.29 5.20 1.47
C CYS A 51 -2.50 6.21 0.62
N ILE A 52 -2.22 7.40 1.14
CA ILE A 52 -1.45 8.43 0.44
C ILE A 52 -0.06 7.91 0.10
N THR A 53 0.60 7.23 1.04
CA THR A 53 1.90 6.60 0.81
C THR A 53 1.84 5.62 -0.36
N GLY A 54 0.81 4.74 -0.38
CA GLY A 54 0.60 3.80 -1.47
C GLY A 54 0.36 4.49 -2.83
N ILE A 55 -0.45 5.55 -2.86
CA ILE A 55 -0.70 6.35 -4.07
C ILE A 55 0.61 6.98 -4.58
N VAL A 56 1.35 7.65 -3.71
CA VAL A 56 2.62 8.31 -4.06
C VAL A 56 3.59 7.28 -4.64
N VAL A 57 3.81 6.15 -3.93
CA VAL A 57 4.69 5.07 -4.38
C VAL A 57 4.22 4.44 -5.71
N GLY A 58 2.91 4.34 -5.92
CA GLY A 58 2.32 3.79 -7.15
C GLY A 58 2.32 4.73 -8.35
N LEU A 59 2.35 6.05 -8.12
CA LEU A 59 2.48 7.04 -9.19
C LEU A 59 3.93 7.26 -9.63
N LEU A 60 4.92 6.99 -8.78
CA LEU A 60 6.33 7.19 -9.14
C LEU A 60 6.73 6.53 -10.48
N PRO A 61 6.38 5.26 -10.78
CA PRO A 61 6.70 4.65 -12.07
C PRO A 61 6.24 5.44 -13.32
N VAL A 62 5.19 6.27 -13.19
CA VAL A 62 4.69 7.12 -14.29
C VAL A 62 5.75 8.13 -14.76
N LEU A 63 6.67 8.53 -13.88
CA LEU A 63 7.73 9.49 -14.20
C LEU A 63 8.88 8.87 -15.02
N LYS A 64 8.90 7.55 -15.25
CA LYS A 64 9.88 6.82 -16.10
C LYS A 64 11.36 7.04 -15.74
N LEU A 65 11.68 7.45 -14.51
CA LEU A 65 13.07 7.60 -14.04
C LEU A 65 13.58 6.30 -13.39
N LYS A 66 14.79 5.87 -13.74
CA LYS A 66 15.42 4.64 -13.22
C LYS A 66 15.75 4.71 -11.72
N THR A 67 15.93 5.91 -11.19
CA THR A 67 16.24 6.17 -9.76
C THR A 67 15.05 5.98 -8.82
N LEU A 68 13.84 5.77 -9.36
CA LEU A 68 12.62 5.78 -8.56
C LEU A 68 12.42 4.53 -7.72
N THR A 69 13.05 3.40 -8.07
CA THR A 69 12.96 2.19 -7.23
C THR A 69 13.57 2.45 -5.84
N ALA A 70 14.74 3.09 -5.79
CA ALA A 70 15.38 3.47 -4.53
C ALA A 70 14.52 4.48 -3.75
N LEU A 71 13.95 5.46 -4.44
CA LEU A 71 13.06 6.46 -3.82
C LEU A 71 11.80 5.80 -3.21
N ARG A 72 11.19 4.84 -3.91
CA ARG A 72 10.00 4.12 -3.43
C ARG A 72 10.30 3.34 -2.15
N ILE A 73 11.40 2.61 -2.15
CA ILE A 73 11.85 1.85 -0.97
C ILE A 73 12.15 2.83 0.17
N GLY A 74 12.82 3.95 -0.11
CA GLY A 74 13.11 4.99 0.87
C GLY A 74 11.85 5.58 1.51
N ILE A 75 10.82 5.90 0.71
CA ILE A 75 9.53 6.40 1.23
C ILE A 75 8.86 5.36 2.13
N ILE A 76 8.83 4.09 1.72
CA ILE A 76 8.23 3.01 2.52
C ILE A 76 8.98 2.84 3.84
N ILE A 77 10.31 2.76 3.80
CA ILE A 77 11.14 2.63 5.01
C ILE A 77 10.94 3.81 5.94
N LEU A 78 10.89 5.03 5.40
CA LEU A 78 10.73 6.24 6.21
C LEU A 78 9.36 6.29 6.90
N VAL A 79 8.28 6.00 6.16
CA VAL A 79 6.92 6.01 6.72
C VAL A 79 6.74 4.88 7.74
N PHE A 80 7.18 3.66 7.44
CA PHE A 80 7.02 2.53 8.37
C PHE A 80 7.97 2.62 9.55
N GLY A 81 9.20 3.08 9.34
CA GLY A 81 10.15 3.35 10.41
C GLY A 81 9.62 4.42 11.36
N TYR A 82 9.03 5.50 10.83
CA TYR A 82 8.38 6.52 11.65
C TYR A 82 7.24 5.94 12.48
N GLN A 83 6.34 5.16 11.88
CA GLN A 83 5.20 4.57 12.60
C GLN A 83 5.66 3.57 13.66
N LEU A 84 6.62 2.72 13.35
CA LEU A 84 7.20 1.77 14.30
C LEU A 84 7.90 2.47 15.47
N ILE A 85 8.69 3.51 15.20
CA ILE A 85 9.45 4.22 16.24
C ILE A 85 8.51 5.08 17.09
N SER A 86 7.62 5.86 16.47
CA SER A 86 6.71 6.75 17.21
C SER A 86 5.85 5.99 18.19
N HIS A 87 5.14 4.96 17.71
CA HIS A 87 4.34 4.07 18.55
C HIS A 87 5.17 3.15 19.43
N GLY A 88 6.36 2.75 18.96
CA GLY A 88 7.28 1.94 19.74
C GLY A 88 7.79 2.64 21.00
N ILE A 89 8.01 3.95 20.91
CA ILE A 89 8.45 4.79 22.03
C ILE A 89 7.26 5.17 22.93
N SER A 90 6.10 5.54 22.37
CA SER A 90 4.96 5.99 23.17
C SER A 90 4.22 4.86 23.86
N ASP A 91 3.97 3.77 23.13
CA ASP A 91 3.00 2.74 23.50
C ASP A 91 3.63 1.33 23.57
N GLY A 92 4.92 1.22 23.24
CA GLY A 92 5.68 -0.03 23.25
C GLY A 92 5.89 -0.64 21.86
N ILE A 93 7.02 -1.32 21.69
CA ILE A 93 7.48 -1.82 20.39
C ILE A 93 6.50 -2.81 19.73
N ILE A 94 5.79 -3.60 20.53
CA ILE A 94 4.78 -4.56 20.04
C ILE A 94 3.62 -3.81 19.38
N PHE A 95 3.13 -2.73 19.99
CA PHE A 95 2.08 -1.91 19.40
C PHE A 95 2.54 -1.21 18.12
N GLY A 96 3.80 -0.75 18.07
CA GLY A 96 4.39 -0.23 16.83
C GLY A 96 4.36 -1.25 15.69
N PHE A 97 4.61 -2.54 15.96
CA PHE A 97 4.44 -3.60 14.97
C PHE A 97 2.97 -3.84 14.59
N GLU A 98 2.06 -3.82 15.55
CA GLU A 98 0.62 -3.99 15.33
C GLU A 98 0.00 -2.88 14.45
N VAL A 99 0.56 -1.67 14.48
CA VAL A 99 0.17 -0.58 13.56
C VAL A 99 0.86 -0.76 12.21
N THR A 100 2.16 -1.04 12.20
CA THR A 100 2.96 -1.04 10.96
C THR A 100 2.61 -2.20 10.02
N LEU A 101 2.36 -3.40 10.55
CA LEU A 101 2.00 -4.60 9.75
C LEU A 101 0.73 -4.41 8.91
N PRO A 102 -0.45 -4.13 9.49
CA PRO A 102 -1.66 -3.90 8.72
C PRO A 102 -1.58 -2.60 7.88
N GLY A 103 -0.91 -1.55 8.37
CA GLY A 103 -0.63 -0.35 7.58
C GLY A 103 0.16 -0.64 6.30
N SER A 104 1.08 -1.61 6.36
CA SER A 104 1.84 -2.07 5.18
C SER A 104 0.96 -2.75 4.14
N LEU A 105 -0.05 -3.50 4.57
CA LEU A 105 -1.03 -4.13 3.67
C LEU A 105 -1.89 -3.08 2.97
N ILE A 106 -2.39 -2.07 3.70
CA ILE A 106 -3.15 -0.96 3.12
C ILE A 106 -2.30 -0.22 2.07
N THR A 107 -1.04 0.07 2.41
CA THR A 107 -0.09 0.72 1.51
C THR A 107 0.12 -0.12 0.24
N MET A 108 0.33 -1.43 0.39
CA MET A 108 0.55 -2.35 -0.73
C MET A 108 -0.67 -2.45 -1.65
N ILE A 109 -1.87 -2.59 -1.09
CA ILE A 109 -3.13 -2.65 -1.86
C ILE A 109 -3.31 -1.36 -2.66
N THR A 110 -3.14 -0.22 -2.00
CA THR A 110 -3.34 1.10 -2.61
C THR A 110 -2.29 1.37 -3.69
N TRP A 111 -1.05 0.97 -3.46
CA TRP A 111 0.01 1.01 -4.46
C TRP A 111 -0.35 0.17 -5.69
N GLN A 112 -0.70 -1.12 -5.52
CA GLN A 112 -1.05 -1.99 -6.65
C GLN A 112 -2.23 -1.45 -7.46
N LEU A 113 -3.25 -0.93 -6.79
CA LEU A 113 -4.40 -0.31 -7.43
C LEU A 113 -3.98 0.92 -8.25
N THR A 114 -3.13 1.77 -7.70
CA THR A 114 -2.62 2.97 -8.36
C THR A 114 -1.79 2.62 -9.60
N GLU A 115 -0.92 1.61 -9.52
CA GLU A 115 -0.17 1.13 -10.69
C GLU A 115 -1.08 0.56 -11.77
N PHE A 116 -2.07 -0.25 -11.38
CA PHE A 116 -3.04 -0.82 -12.31
C PHE A 116 -3.79 0.26 -13.07
N LEU A 117 -4.31 1.26 -12.35
CA LEU A 117 -5.02 2.39 -12.94
C LEU A 117 -4.10 3.19 -13.88
N SER A 118 -2.87 3.47 -13.45
CA SER A 118 -1.90 4.22 -14.26
C SER A 118 -1.61 3.52 -15.60
N LYS A 119 -1.39 2.20 -15.57
CA LYS A 119 -1.18 1.40 -16.79
C LYS A 119 -2.43 1.36 -17.66
N TYR A 120 -3.62 1.21 -17.06
CA TYR A 120 -4.88 1.23 -17.78
C TYR A 120 -5.08 2.54 -18.57
N PHE A 121 -4.79 3.68 -17.94
CA PHE A 121 -4.89 4.99 -18.59
C PHE A 121 -3.83 5.18 -19.67
N GLU A 122 -2.59 4.71 -19.48
CA GLU A 122 -1.54 4.78 -20.52
C GLU A 122 -1.95 4.00 -21.79
N ILE A 123 -2.47 2.78 -21.63
CA ILE A 123 -2.96 1.96 -22.76
C ILE A 123 -4.12 2.66 -23.48
N LYS A 124 -5.09 3.21 -22.72
CA LYS A 124 -6.24 3.92 -23.29
C LYS A 124 -5.81 5.17 -24.06
N ALA A 125 -4.85 5.92 -23.53
CA ALA A 125 -4.29 7.10 -24.19
C ALA A 125 -3.56 6.72 -25.49
N HIS A 126 -2.77 5.65 -25.46
CA HIS A 126 -2.06 5.15 -26.65
C HIS A 126 -3.01 4.73 -27.77
N LYS A 127 -4.07 3.96 -27.45
CA LYS A 127 -5.10 3.57 -28.43
C LYS A 127 -5.78 4.77 -29.10
N ARG A 128 -6.12 5.80 -28.31
CA ARG A 128 -6.70 7.06 -28.83
C ARG A 128 -5.76 7.75 -29.80
N LYS A 129 -4.46 7.83 -29.47
CA LYS A 129 -3.45 8.43 -30.35
C LYS A 129 -3.36 7.70 -31.69
N MET A 130 -3.33 6.36 -31.68
CA MET A 130 -3.26 5.55 -32.91
C MET A 130 -4.49 5.73 -33.81
N ALA A 131 -5.69 5.77 -33.23
CA ALA A 131 -6.93 6.02 -33.99
C ALA A 131 -6.95 7.40 -34.67
N LEU A 132 -6.45 8.43 -33.98
CA LEU A 132 -6.34 9.78 -34.55
C LEU A 132 -5.32 9.85 -35.71
N VAL A 133 -4.24 9.07 -35.64
CA VAL A 133 -3.24 8.99 -36.73
C VAL A 133 -3.85 8.31 -37.96
N GLN A 134 -4.56 7.19 -37.79
CA GLN A 134 -5.21 6.47 -38.89
C GLN A 134 -6.28 7.33 -39.61
N ASN A 135 -7.05 8.12 -38.85
CA ASN A 135 -8.03 9.04 -39.45
C ASN A 135 -7.40 10.20 -40.23
N LYS A 136 -6.14 10.56 -39.95
CA LYS A 136 -5.40 11.58 -40.72
C LYS A 136 -4.80 11.02 -42.00
N THR A 137 -4.40 9.74 -42.03
CA THR A 137 -3.79 9.12 -43.22
C THR A 137 -4.80 8.72 -44.29
N ASN A 138 -6.09 8.61 -43.93
CA ASN A 138 -7.17 8.25 -44.85
C ASN A 138 -7.89 9.47 -45.46
N LYS A 139 -7.41 10.68 -45.20
CA LYS A 139 -7.87 11.94 -45.80
C LYS A 139 -6.79 12.48 -46.71
#